data_AF-S8FL47-F1
#
_entry.id   AF-S8FL47-F1
#
_cell.length_a   1.000
_cell.length_b   1.000
_cell.length_c   1.000
_cell.angle_alpha   90.00
_cell.angle_beta   90.00
_cell.angle_gamma   90.00
#
_symmetry.space_group_name_H-M   'P 1'
#
loop_
_entity.id
_entity.type
_entity.pdbx_description
1 polymer ?
#
loop_
_entity_poly.entity_id
_entity_poly.type
_entity_poly.pdbx_seq_one_letter_code
_entity_poly.pdbx_strand_id
1 'polypeptide(L)'
;MLRKASLAALSSLAVAALAAYPGVPWWWPFPPPPGHGAGQYVAFACYGGGGNCACPTDLTGDSSGVLVNVYPGYQCAYAGGACTWDDKTGVLQNTAQTNCPVSAPCSTVSGCECPIDNNNDTGVLINQFTGYQCAYAHGPCTWSYNGTLINTWQTNCPTVAECAQLAGDS
;
A
#
# COMPACT_ATOMS: atom_id res chain seq x y z
N MET A 1 38.23 66.98 27.86
CA MET A 1 37.52 65.84 28.48
C MET A 1 36.96 64.96 27.38
N LEU A 2 37.74 63.94 26.98
CA LEU A 2 37.47 63.00 25.89
C LEU A 2 36.82 61.75 26.50
N ARG A 3 35.58 61.40 26.13
CA ARG A 3 34.91 60.17 26.63
C ARG A 3 35.06 59.03 25.61
N LYS A 4 35.95 58.11 25.99
CA LYS A 4 35.83 56.64 26.04
C LYS A 4 35.56 55.85 24.73
N ALA A 5 36.59 55.07 24.37
CA ALA A 5 36.62 53.99 23.40
C ALA A 5 35.82 52.74 23.81
N SER A 6 35.40 51.92 22.84
CA SER A 6 35.20 50.46 22.92
C SER A 6 35.14 49.91 21.49
N LEU A 7 36.18 49.25 20.96
CA LEU A 7 36.63 47.86 21.12
C LEU A 7 35.69 46.79 20.53
N ALA A 8 36.32 46.02 19.64
CA ALA A 8 36.10 44.61 19.32
C ALA A 8 34.94 44.23 18.37
N ALA A 9 35.33 44.01 17.11
CA ALA A 9 34.79 42.95 16.29
C ALA A 9 35.02 41.60 16.98
N LEU A 10 34.03 40.69 16.96
CA LEU A 10 34.21 39.24 16.99
C LEU A 10 32.88 38.54 16.66
N SER A 11 32.85 38.02 15.44
CA SER A 11 32.22 36.81 14.94
C SER A 11 31.48 35.93 15.96
N SER A 12 30.18 35.71 15.74
CA SER A 12 29.49 34.52 16.25
C SER A 12 28.90 33.72 15.09
N LEU A 13 29.41 32.50 14.94
CA LEU A 13 28.99 31.49 13.98
C LEU A 13 27.53 31.09 14.24
N ALA A 14 26.68 31.18 13.23
CA ALA A 14 25.52 30.31 13.13
C ALA A 14 26.00 28.99 12.52
N VAL A 15 26.17 27.95 13.35
CA VAL A 15 26.35 26.58 12.85
C VAL A 15 24.98 26.09 12.38
N ALA A 16 24.68 26.29 11.11
CA ALA A 16 23.67 25.47 10.45
C ALA A 16 24.29 24.07 10.29
N ALA A 17 23.78 23.10 11.04
CA ALA A 17 24.05 21.70 10.81
C ALA A 17 23.48 21.31 9.45
N LEU A 18 24.29 21.45 8.39
CA LEU A 18 24.07 20.74 7.14
C LEU A 18 24.28 19.26 7.45
N ALA A 19 23.19 18.50 7.53
CA ALA A 19 23.24 17.08 7.25
C ALA A 19 23.69 16.93 5.79
N ALA A 20 25.01 16.90 5.58
CA ALA A 20 25.60 16.56 4.31
C ALA A 20 25.19 15.12 3.99
N TYR A 21 24.31 14.96 3.00
CA TYR A 21 24.13 13.69 2.32
C TYR A 21 25.51 13.26 1.79
N PRO A 22 26.08 12.12 2.23
CA PRO A 22 27.33 11.64 1.69
C PRO A 22 27.00 11.03 0.33
N GLY A 23 27.26 11.76 -0.76
CA GLY A 23 27.10 11.10 -2.07
C GLY A 23 27.23 11.92 -3.35
N VAL A 24 27.21 13.25 -3.34
CA VAL A 24 27.26 14.01 -4.61
C VAL A 24 28.22 15.20 -4.57
N PRO A 25 29.30 15.19 -5.39
CA PRO A 25 30.20 16.32 -5.52
C PRO A 25 29.52 17.54 -6.14
N TRP A 26 29.81 18.72 -5.59
CA TRP A 26 29.26 20.04 -5.89
C TRP A 26 29.56 20.59 -7.31
N TRP A 27 30.19 19.82 -8.19
CA TRP A 27 30.64 20.25 -9.53
C TRP A 27 29.95 19.50 -10.69
N TRP A 28 28.89 18.73 -10.42
CA TRP A 28 28.15 18.06 -11.48
C TRP A 28 27.22 19.03 -12.26
N PRO A 29 27.30 19.07 -13.59
CA PRO A 29 26.62 20.08 -14.42
C PRO A 29 25.14 19.77 -14.70
N PHE A 30 24.57 18.75 -14.07
CA PHE A 30 23.16 18.37 -14.23
C PHE A 30 22.43 18.56 -12.91
N PRO A 31 21.31 19.32 -12.87
CA PRO A 31 20.44 19.31 -11.71
C PRO A 31 19.99 17.86 -11.46
N PRO A 32 19.94 17.39 -10.20
CA PRO A 32 19.36 16.09 -9.91
C PRO A 32 17.95 16.07 -10.54
N PRO A 33 17.56 14.98 -11.22
CA PRO A 33 16.20 14.87 -11.73
C PRO A 33 15.25 15.17 -10.56
N PRO A 34 14.15 15.92 -10.78
CA PRO A 34 13.19 16.18 -9.73
C PRO A 34 12.84 14.82 -9.13
N GLY A 35 13.19 14.65 -7.85
CA GLY A 35 12.86 13.46 -7.12
C GLY A 35 11.37 13.30 -7.31
N HIS A 36 10.98 12.28 -8.07
CA HIS A 36 9.66 11.71 -7.93
C HIS A 36 9.61 11.38 -6.45
N GLY A 37 8.93 12.22 -5.67
CA GLY A 37 8.42 11.80 -4.39
C GLY A 37 7.85 10.43 -4.65
N ALA A 38 8.23 9.46 -3.82
CA ALA A 38 7.54 8.19 -3.77
C ALA A 38 6.10 8.49 -3.37
N GLY A 39 5.31 9.03 -4.30
CA GLY A 39 3.91 8.76 -4.39
C GLY A 39 3.90 7.26 -4.46
N GLN A 40 3.61 6.65 -3.30
CA GLN A 40 3.20 5.28 -3.28
C GLN A 40 2.10 5.22 -4.33
N TYR A 41 2.41 4.61 -5.47
CA TYR A 41 1.39 4.20 -6.41
C TYR A 41 0.63 3.13 -5.64
N VAL A 42 -0.35 3.55 -4.86
CA VAL A 42 -1.38 2.66 -4.37
C VAL A 42 -2.00 2.13 -5.65
N ALA A 43 -1.75 0.85 -5.92
CA ALA A 43 -2.43 0.17 -7.01
C ALA A 43 -3.92 0.25 -6.67
N PHE A 44 -4.63 1.17 -7.33
CA PHE A 44 -6.08 1.20 -7.27
C PHE A 44 -6.55 0.01 -8.10
N ALA A 45 -7.00 -1.05 -7.42
CA ALA A 45 -7.79 -2.09 -8.06
C ALA A 45 -9.12 -1.44 -8.48
N CYS A 46 -9.26 -1.11 -9.76
CA CYS A 46 -10.51 -0.62 -10.32
C CYS A 46 -11.51 -1.78 -10.41
N TYR A 47 -12.50 -1.76 -9.50
CA TYR A 47 -13.89 -2.26 -9.59
C TYR A 47 -14.21 -3.54 -10.42
N GLY A 48 -14.89 -4.52 -9.79
CA GLY A 48 -15.56 -5.60 -10.53
C GLY A 48 -16.05 -6.81 -9.72
N GLY A 49 -17.02 -6.64 -8.81
CA GLY A 49 -18.00 -7.71 -8.55
C GLY A 49 -17.66 -8.85 -7.56
N GLY A 50 -16.80 -8.65 -6.56
CA GLY A 50 -16.52 -9.71 -5.58
C GLY A 50 -16.02 -9.22 -4.23
N GLY A 51 -16.93 -8.91 -3.29
CA GLY A 51 -16.54 -8.67 -1.90
C GLY A 51 -17.52 -7.84 -1.11
N ASN A 52 -18.70 -8.37 -0.82
CA ASN A 52 -19.64 -7.76 0.12
C ASN A 52 -19.14 -7.96 1.57
N CYS A 53 -18.01 -7.35 1.94
CA CYS A 53 -17.57 -7.33 3.34
C CYS A 53 -18.51 -6.39 4.12
N ALA A 54 -19.22 -6.95 5.10
CA ALA A 54 -19.93 -6.16 6.08
C ALA A 54 -18.92 -5.37 6.92
N CYS A 55 -19.10 -4.07 6.99
CA CYS A 55 -18.30 -3.25 7.88
C CYS A 55 -18.65 -3.59 9.34
N PRO A 56 -17.66 -3.97 10.18
CA PRO A 56 -17.91 -4.24 11.59
C PRO A 56 -18.39 -2.97 12.31
N THR A 57 -18.96 -3.08 13.51
CA THR A 57 -19.19 -1.90 14.35
C THR A 57 -17.83 -1.35 14.81
N ASP A 58 -17.63 -0.04 14.69
CA ASP A 58 -16.41 0.59 15.20
C ASP A 58 -16.41 0.67 16.74
N LEU A 59 -15.27 1.01 17.35
CA LEU A 59 -15.12 1.11 18.80
C LEU A 59 -15.87 2.32 19.41
N THR A 60 -16.42 3.21 18.57
CA THR A 60 -17.31 4.28 19.01
C THR A 60 -18.79 3.86 19.03
N GLY A 61 -19.08 2.64 18.56
CA GLY A 61 -20.42 2.09 18.45
C GLY A 61 -21.12 2.37 17.11
N ASP A 62 -20.41 2.89 16.12
CA ASP A 62 -20.96 3.13 14.78
C ASP A 62 -21.03 1.81 14.00
N SER A 63 -22.24 1.29 13.83
CA SER A 63 -22.53 0.10 13.03
C SER A 63 -22.89 0.41 11.57
N SER A 64 -22.78 1.68 11.15
CA SER A 64 -23.18 2.15 9.82
C SER A 64 -21.99 2.36 8.89
N GLY A 65 -20.89 1.63 9.12
CA GLY A 65 -19.70 1.69 8.28
C GLY A 65 -20.03 1.39 6.83
N VAL A 66 -19.50 2.20 5.91
CA VAL A 66 -19.67 2.02 4.48
C VAL A 66 -18.40 1.37 3.91
N LEU A 67 -18.56 0.28 3.18
CA LEU A 67 -17.44 -0.37 2.49
C LEU A 67 -16.96 0.57 1.38
N VAL A 68 -15.74 1.07 1.53
CA VAL A 68 -15.12 2.02 0.58
C VAL A 68 -14.26 1.29 -0.43
N ASN A 69 -13.57 0.24 0.01
CA ASN A 69 -12.66 -0.47 -0.86
C ASN A 69 -12.49 -1.93 -0.46
N VAL A 70 -12.32 -2.79 -1.45
CA VAL A 70 -11.86 -4.17 -1.31
C VAL A 70 -10.81 -4.35 -2.39
N TYR A 71 -9.65 -4.84 -1.98
CA TYR A 71 -8.60 -5.22 -2.91
C TYR A 71 -8.57 -6.75 -2.94
N PRO A 72 -9.29 -7.41 -3.86
CA PRO A 72 -9.10 -8.83 -4.11
C PRO A 72 -8.04 -8.99 -5.20
N GLY A 73 -6.93 -9.63 -4.87
CA GLY A 73 -6.00 -10.06 -5.90
C GLY A 73 -4.56 -10.27 -5.45
N TYR A 74 -3.82 -10.93 -6.33
CA TYR A 74 -2.39 -11.14 -6.19
C TYR A 74 -1.70 -10.97 -7.54
N GLN A 75 -0.42 -10.62 -7.49
CA GLN A 75 0.43 -10.39 -8.63
C GLN A 75 1.72 -11.18 -8.52
N CYS A 76 2.06 -11.85 -9.61
CA CYS A 76 3.27 -12.61 -9.77
C CYS A 76 4.12 -12.02 -10.89
N ALA A 77 5.43 -11.99 -10.69
CA ALA A 77 6.41 -11.66 -11.73
C ALA A 77 7.06 -12.93 -12.27
N TYR A 78 7.13 -13.01 -13.60
CA TYR A 78 7.78 -14.07 -14.38
C TYR A 78 8.85 -13.45 -15.28
N ALA A 79 9.68 -14.30 -15.89
CA ALA A 79 10.67 -13.84 -16.87
C ALA A 79 10.00 -13.14 -18.08
N GLY A 80 8.82 -13.61 -18.50
CA GLY A 80 8.05 -13.07 -19.61
C GLY A 80 7.14 -11.87 -19.28
N GLY A 81 6.99 -11.48 -18.01
CA GLY A 81 6.09 -10.40 -17.61
C GLY A 81 5.43 -10.64 -16.25
N ALA A 82 4.49 -9.77 -15.86
CA ALA A 82 3.72 -9.94 -14.63
C ALA A 82 2.29 -10.39 -14.93
N CYS A 83 1.73 -11.21 -14.04
CA CYS A 83 0.36 -11.71 -14.10
C CYS A 83 -0.39 -11.29 -12.84
N THR A 84 -1.66 -10.93 -12.97
CA THR A 84 -2.51 -10.51 -11.87
C THR A 84 -3.82 -11.27 -11.93
N TRP A 85 -4.20 -11.92 -10.83
CA TRP A 85 -5.45 -12.66 -10.72
C TRP A 85 -6.27 -12.13 -9.56
N ASP A 86 -7.58 -12.28 -9.69
CA ASP A 86 -8.50 -12.21 -8.55
C ASP A 86 -8.18 -13.37 -7.59
N ASP A 87 -8.03 -13.07 -6.31
CA ASP A 87 -7.56 -14.03 -5.31
C ASP A 87 -8.61 -15.08 -4.92
N LYS A 88 -9.91 -14.82 -5.19
CA LYS A 88 -11.03 -15.72 -4.86
C LYS A 88 -11.43 -16.61 -6.03
N THR A 89 -11.75 -16.01 -7.16
CA THR A 89 -12.20 -16.67 -8.39
C THR A 89 -11.02 -17.18 -9.21
N GLY A 90 -9.82 -16.64 -8.97
CA GLY A 90 -8.65 -16.93 -9.76
C GLY A 90 -8.64 -16.27 -11.13
N VAL A 91 -9.63 -15.45 -11.49
CA VAL A 91 -9.74 -14.92 -12.86
C VAL A 91 -8.60 -13.95 -13.17
N LEU A 92 -7.93 -14.16 -14.30
CA LEU A 92 -6.87 -13.28 -14.81
C LEU A 92 -7.43 -11.88 -15.08
N GLN A 93 -6.82 -10.87 -14.48
CA GLN A 93 -7.23 -9.47 -14.58
C GLN A 93 -6.48 -8.73 -15.70
N ASN A 94 -5.21 -9.04 -15.92
CA ASN A 94 -4.41 -8.48 -17.00
C ASN A 94 -4.41 -9.39 -18.23
N THR A 95 -5.60 -9.61 -18.79
CA THR A 95 -5.86 -10.56 -19.90
C THR A 95 -5.09 -10.27 -21.19
N ALA A 96 -4.49 -9.09 -21.34
CA ALA A 96 -3.57 -8.78 -22.43
C ALA A 96 -2.24 -9.55 -22.34
N GLN A 97 -1.88 -10.08 -21.17
CA GLN A 97 -0.72 -10.96 -21.02
C GLN A 97 -1.08 -12.39 -21.35
N THR A 98 -0.52 -12.89 -22.45
CA THR A 98 -0.80 -14.23 -22.98
C THR A 98 0.06 -15.32 -22.33
N ASN A 99 1.12 -14.95 -21.61
CA ASN A 99 1.95 -15.90 -20.88
C ASN A 99 1.27 -16.37 -19.57
N CYS A 100 0.17 -15.76 -19.15
CA CYS A 100 -0.49 -16.09 -17.88
C CYS A 100 -1.61 -17.12 -18.07
N PRO A 101 -1.76 -18.10 -17.15
CA PRO A 101 -2.99 -18.87 -17.02
C PRO A 101 -4.21 -17.96 -16.89
N VAL A 102 -5.31 -18.30 -17.57
CA VAL A 102 -6.56 -17.52 -17.50
C VAL A 102 -7.27 -17.62 -16.15
N SER A 103 -6.95 -18.65 -15.37
CA SER A 103 -7.47 -18.87 -14.03
C SER A 103 -6.40 -19.49 -13.12
N ALA A 104 -6.21 -18.91 -11.95
CA ALA A 104 -5.33 -19.38 -10.89
C ALA A 104 -5.86 -18.90 -9.52
N PRO A 105 -6.85 -19.58 -8.91
CA PRO A 105 -7.39 -19.20 -7.61
C PRO A 105 -6.36 -19.45 -6.50
N CYS A 106 -6.40 -18.62 -5.46
CA CYS A 106 -5.53 -18.83 -4.31
C CYS A 106 -5.98 -20.03 -3.48
N SER A 107 -5.02 -20.65 -2.79
CA SER A 107 -5.33 -21.68 -1.80
C SER A 107 -5.98 -21.03 -0.58
N THR A 108 -7.10 -21.61 -0.12
CA THR A 108 -7.75 -21.19 1.13
C THR A 108 -6.97 -21.61 2.38
N VAL A 109 -5.93 -22.43 2.23
CA VAL A 109 -5.13 -22.97 3.33
C VAL A 109 -3.73 -22.36 3.39
N SER A 110 -3.07 -22.20 2.23
CA SER A 110 -1.68 -21.71 2.14
C SER A 110 -1.56 -20.29 1.60
N GLY A 111 -2.66 -19.66 1.18
CA GLY A 111 -2.66 -18.33 0.56
C GLY A 111 -2.40 -18.38 -0.95
N CYS A 112 -2.01 -17.24 -1.52
CA CYS A 112 -1.74 -17.13 -2.95
C CYS A 112 -0.29 -17.55 -3.24
N GLU A 113 -0.13 -18.50 -4.15
CA GLU A 113 1.17 -18.89 -4.71
C GLU A 113 1.15 -18.65 -6.21
N CYS A 114 2.31 -18.31 -6.77
CA CYS A 114 2.41 -18.08 -8.20
C CYS A 114 2.31 -19.40 -8.96
N PRO A 115 1.33 -19.55 -9.88
CA PRO A 115 1.28 -20.73 -10.74
C PRO A 115 2.49 -20.74 -11.68
N ILE A 116 2.77 -21.89 -12.29
CA ILE A 116 3.64 -21.92 -13.48
C ILE A 116 2.94 -21.19 -14.61
N ASP A 117 3.65 -20.33 -15.34
CA ASP A 117 3.07 -19.61 -16.46
C ASP A 117 2.96 -20.49 -17.73
N ASN A 118 2.31 -20.00 -18.78
CA ASN A 118 2.14 -20.72 -20.04
C ASN A 118 3.46 -20.94 -20.80
N ASN A 119 4.54 -20.28 -20.37
CA ASN A 119 5.90 -20.45 -20.86
C ASN A 119 6.72 -21.42 -20.00
N ASN A 120 6.08 -22.02 -18.99
CA ASN A 120 6.66 -22.97 -18.07
C ASN A 120 7.69 -22.35 -17.10
N ASP A 121 7.60 -21.04 -16.87
CA ASP A 121 8.42 -20.28 -15.94
C ASP A 121 7.83 -20.28 -14.52
N THR A 122 8.71 -20.30 -13.51
CA THR A 122 8.32 -20.12 -12.10
C THR A 122 8.19 -18.65 -11.79
N GLY A 123 7.03 -18.26 -11.25
CA GLY A 123 6.76 -16.89 -10.83
C GLY A 123 7.22 -16.60 -9.41
N VAL A 124 7.47 -15.34 -9.12
CA VAL A 124 7.70 -14.82 -7.77
C VAL A 124 6.52 -13.96 -7.36
N LEU A 125 5.96 -14.21 -6.18
CA LEU A 125 4.88 -13.40 -5.64
C LEU A 125 5.44 -12.03 -5.29
N ILE A 126 5.05 -11.01 -6.06
CA ILE A 126 5.53 -9.63 -5.86
C ILE A 126 4.51 -8.75 -5.16
N ASN A 127 3.24 -9.15 -5.20
CA ASN A 127 2.19 -8.43 -4.49
C ASN A 127 1.04 -9.37 -4.14
N GLN A 128 0.55 -9.24 -2.91
CA GLN A 128 -0.70 -9.82 -2.49
C GLN A 128 -1.41 -8.73 -1.69
N PHE A 129 -2.29 -7.99 -2.34
CA PHE A 129 -3.16 -7.03 -1.66
C PHE A 129 -4.46 -7.74 -1.36
N THR A 130 -4.61 -8.17 -0.12
CA THR A 130 -5.83 -8.80 0.35
C THR A 130 -6.28 -8.07 1.61
N GLY A 131 -7.41 -7.37 1.49
CA GLY A 131 -7.91 -6.53 2.55
C GLY A 131 -9.13 -5.71 2.14
N TYR A 132 -9.70 -5.03 3.12
CA TYR A 132 -10.88 -4.20 2.91
C TYR A 132 -10.81 -2.95 3.78
N GLN A 133 -11.50 -1.92 3.34
CA GLN A 133 -11.57 -0.63 4.00
C GLN A 133 -13.02 -0.20 4.16
N CYS A 134 -13.37 0.16 5.38
CA CYS A 134 -14.64 0.76 5.74
C CYS A 134 -14.46 2.22 6.17
N ALA A 135 -15.41 3.07 5.85
CA ALA A 135 -15.49 4.42 6.38
C ALA A 135 -16.63 4.53 7.40
N TYR A 136 -16.30 5.10 8.56
CA TYR A 136 -17.24 5.43 9.63
C TYR A 136 -17.29 6.94 9.82
N ALA A 137 -18.27 7.43 10.58
CA ALA A 137 -18.34 8.85 10.93
C ALA A 137 -17.07 9.35 11.64
N HIS A 138 -16.40 8.47 12.39
CA HIS A 138 -15.21 8.79 13.19
C HIS A 138 -13.88 8.47 12.49
N GLY A 139 -13.91 8.03 11.23
CA GLY A 139 -12.73 7.79 10.42
C GLY A 139 -12.73 6.43 9.73
N PRO A 140 -11.81 6.22 8.77
CA PRO A 140 -11.71 4.96 8.05
C PRO A 140 -10.97 3.89 8.85
N CYS A 141 -11.37 2.64 8.67
CA CYS A 141 -10.67 1.47 9.18
C CYS A 141 -10.29 0.55 8.02
N THR A 142 -9.05 0.06 8.03
CA THR A 142 -8.51 -0.80 6.98
C THR A 142 -7.96 -2.06 7.62
N TRP A 143 -8.47 -3.21 7.21
CA TRP A 143 -8.02 -4.52 7.68
C TRP A 143 -7.40 -5.33 6.55
N SER A 144 -6.46 -6.19 6.91
CA SER A 144 -5.98 -7.26 6.04
C SER A 144 -7.07 -8.33 5.86
N TYR A 145 -6.84 -9.27 4.95
CA TYR A 145 -7.76 -10.39 4.73
C TYR A 145 -8.04 -11.23 5.97
N ASN A 146 -7.02 -11.48 6.80
CA ASN A 146 -7.16 -12.19 8.08
C ASN A 146 -7.79 -11.31 9.17
N GLY A 147 -8.27 -10.13 8.80
CA GLY A 147 -8.93 -9.19 9.67
C GLY A 147 -8.02 -8.37 10.57
N THR A 148 -6.69 -8.40 10.38
CA THR A 148 -5.78 -7.59 11.21
C THR A 148 -5.84 -6.12 10.80
N LEU A 149 -6.02 -5.21 11.77
CA LEU A 149 -6.03 -3.77 11.51
C LEU A 149 -4.67 -3.31 10.99
N ILE A 150 -4.67 -2.63 9.84
CA ILE A 150 -3.47 -2.11 9.18
C ILE A 150 -3.21 -0.66 9.62
N ASN A 151 -4.25 0.17 9.67
CA ASN A 151 -4.14 1.56 10.08
C ASN A 151 -4.29 1.71 11.61
N THR A 152 -3.34 1.14 12.35
CA THR A 152 -3.34 1.07 13.82
C THR A 152 -3.29 2.42 14.53
N TRP A 153 -3.05 3.51 13.81
CA TRP A 153 -3.15 4.88 14.32
C TRP A 153 -4.60 5.34 14.49
N GLN A 154 -5.58 4.68 13.86
CA GLN A 154 -7.00 4.92 14.08
C GLN A 154 -7.48 4.20 15.33
N THR A 155 -7.85 4.97 16.35
CA THR A 155 -8.27 4.43 17.65
C THR A 155 -9.75 4.04 17.68
N ASN A 156 -10.53 4.41 16.66
CA ASN A 156 -11.92 4.01 16.54
C ASN A 156 -12.08 2.59 15.95
N CYS A 157 -11.01 1.95 15.48
CA CYS A 157 -11.11 0.69 14.76
C CYS A 157 -10.81 -0.52 15.66
N PRO A 158 -11.62 -1.59 15.61
CA PRO A 158 -11.25 -2.90 16.14
C PRO A 158 -9.88 -3.35 15.59
N THR A 159 -9.02 -3.88 16.46
CA THR A 159 -7.70 -4.38 16.07
C THR A 159 -7.76 -5.65 15.24
N VAL A 160 -8.83 -6.43 15.39
CA VAL A 160 -9.15 -7.60 14.58
C VAL A 160 -10.62 -7.55 14.17
N ALA A 161 -10.89 -7.59 12.87
CA ALA A 161 -12.20 -7.78 12.29
C ALA A 161 -12.04 -8.48 10.94
N GLU A 162 -12.45 -9.75 10.86
CA GLU A 162 -12.45 -10.48 9.59
C GLU A 162 -13.60 -9.99 8.70
N CYS A 163 -13.39 -10.04 7.38
CA CYS A 163 -14.45 -9.73 6.42
C CYS A 163 -15.59 -10.75 6.55
N ALA A 164 -16.70 -10.37 7.18
CA ALA A 164 -17.94 -11.13 7.15
C ALA A 164 -18.67 -10.82 5.84
N GLN A 165 -18.97 -11.82 5.02
CA GLN A 165 -19.77 -11.60 3.82
C GLN A 165 -21.21 -11.20 4.20
N LEU A 166 -21.80 -10.23 3.49
CA LEU A 166 -23.22 -9.89 3.66
C LEU A 166 -24.08 -11.13 3.35
N ALA A 167 -25.02 -11.44 4.24
CA ALA A 167 -25.96 -12.53 4.06
C ALA A 167 -26.82 -12.26 2.83
N GLY A 168 -26.56 -12.98 1.73
CA GLY A 168 -27.22 -12.76 0.44
C GLY A 168 -26.46 -13.35 -0.75
N ASP A 169 -25.16 -13.61 -0.59
CA ASP A 169 -24.30 -14.07 -1.70
C ASP A 169 -23.76 -15.50 -1.53
N SER A 170 -24.47 -16.34 -0.76
CA SER A 170 -24.17 -17.78 -0.63
C SER A 170 -24.83 -18.60 -1.74
#